data_AF-A0AAW5IQI0-F1
#
_entry.id   AF-A0AAW5IQI0-F1
#
_cell.length_a   1.000
_cell.length_b   1.000
_cell.length_c   1.000
_cell.angle_alpha   90.00
_cell.angle_beta   90.00
_cell.angle_gamma   90.00
#
_symmetry.space_group_name_H-M   'P 1'
#
loop_
_entity.id
_entity.type
_entity.pdbx_description
1 polymer ?
#
loop_
_entity_poly.entity_id
_entity_poly.type
_entity_poly.pdbx_seq_one_letter_code
_entity_poly.pdbx_strand_id
1 'polypeptide(L)'
;MKENKPTNETGKNPETEQEKEVLPSFFQTLKTSTSKPLPNREVLEYNIMHSAPVKTNTEGYRSMTKVDKRTAEDIKHRLPCITPSVQLKGSSKKLTDFRKETYWLMLDYDDVPPKNIAALRQAARKIPFTMVFYITVSGKGFRILLRYMRPEGCNLTATELHLLAIRKAMSMYDNLLGISSDKQCQDMVRSCGLAYDPEAYFNWNAEVLPITHEEVENFEKATKQQEEQNRKRQTEAEKTRKKSPRKQEDEAPPKTLTTEEILQYVDKLAESWEERFEEHHHNSYVVRYATFCLCFGAEKEEAVKHMADKFGGEYADTERVAREIYKHTERLGTWKIRQQGDDEQKRYTSMRALLGWLGARYEMHHNTLSNQYEVRAINTGEKLYLDWTEVDTRVSNSLFVKMELENICTTQKKLDTVIRSNFSPEFNPMEEYLKSLPKWDRKTDYIAELAHRVTVMQTGGYRHTEEDFAYAFRKWLVNMVVCWVRPDV
;
A
#
# COMPACT_ATOMS: atom_id res chain seq x y z
N MET A 1 -50.79 51.77 -7.58
CA MET A 1 -49.62 51.52 -6.71
C MET A 1 -49.94 50.34 -5.80
N LYS A 2 -49.68 49.14 -6.31
CA LYS A 2 -49.60 47.89 -5.55
C LYS A 2 -48.17 47.43 -5.79
N GLU A 3 -47.35 47.35 -4.75
CA GLU A 3 -46.05 46.71 -4.85
C GLU A 3 -46.00 45.55 -3.86
N ASN A 4 -46.02 44.36 -4.44
CA ASN A 4 -45.78 43.07 -3.82
C ASN A 4 -44.30 42.99 -3.41
N LYS A 5 -44.03 42.64 -2.15
CA LYS A 5 -42.76 42.01 -1.77
C LYS A 5 -43.01 40.50 -1.66
N PRO A 6 -42.40 39.66 -2.51
CA PRO A 6 -42.41 38.22 -2.32
C PRO A 6 -41.32 37.80 -1.32
N THR A 7 -41.71 36.86 -0.48
CA THR A 7 -40.86 35.94 0.28
C THR A 7 -39.95 35.16 -0.67
N ASN A 8 -38.63 35.21 -0.45
CA ASN A 8 -37.68 34.26 -1.00
C ASN A 8 -37.03 33.49 0.16
N GLU A 9 -37.57 32.30 0.42
CA GLU A 9 -36.80 31.18 0.94
C GLU A 9 -35.83 30.68 -0.14
N THR A 10 -34.80 29.94 0.28
CA THR A 10 -33.73 29.28 -0.49
C THR A 10 -32.43 30.07 -0.72
N GLY A 11 -31.78 30.44 0.38
CA GLY A 11 -30.31 30.55 0.42
C GLY A 11 -29.68 29.18 0.63
N LYS A 12 -29.64 28.33 -0.41
CA LYS A 12 -28.67 27.22 -0.45
C LYS A 12 -27.29 27.84 -0.70
N ASN A 13 -26.43 27.87 0.32
CA ASN A 13 -25.00 28.07 0.12
C ASN A 13 -24.48 27.01 -0.87
N PRO A 14 -23.93 27.38 -2.04
CA PRO A 14 -23.16 26.47 -2.87
C PRO A 14 -21.68 26.63 -2.52
N GLU A 15 -21.32 26.29 -1.28
CA GLU A 15 -19.94 25.91 -0.98
C GLU A 15 -19.91 24.39 -0.86
N THR A 16 -20.12 23.73 -2.00
CA THR A 16 -19.58 22.39 -2.19
C THR A 16 -18.07 22.51 -2.00
N GLU A 17 -17.55 21.85 -0.97
CA GLU A 17 -16.13 21.61 -0.75
C GLU A 17 -15.48 21.19 -2.08
N GLN A 18 -14.83 22.13 -2.76
CA GLN A 18 -13.91 21.77 -3.84
C GLN A 18 -12.76 21.02 -3.17
N GLU A 19 -12.71 19.70 -3.35
CA GLU A 19 -11.58 18.89 -2.93
C GLU A 19 -10.29 19.57 -3.41
N LYS A 20 -9.48 20.03 -2.47
CA LYS A 20 -8.20 20.68 -2.72
C LYS A 20 -7.33 19.74 -3.57
N GLU A 21 -6.85 20.23 -4.73
CA GLU A 21 -6.04 19.43 -5.67
C GLU A 21 -4.87 18.74 -4.94
N VAL A 22 -4.68 17.45 -5.22
CA VAL A 22 -3.62 16.63 -4.65
C VAL A 22 -2.37 16.77 -5.50
N LEU A 23 -1.37 17.50 -5.00
CA LEU A 23 -0.14 17.73 -5.74
C LEU A 23 0.90 16.61 -5.54
N PRO A 24 1.80 16.38 -6.53
CA PRO A 24 2.89 15.40 -6.48
C PRO A 24 3.77 15.50 -5.24
N SER A 25 4.34 14.38 -4.80
CA SER A 25 5.42 14.43 -3.80
C SER A 25 6.68 15.06 -4.39
N PHE A 26 7.26 16.02 -3.66
CA PHE A 26 8.50 16.72 -3.97
C PHE A 26 9.64 16.24 -3.09
N PHE A 27 10.80 16.03 -3.72
CA PHE A 27 12.04 15.61 -3.09
C PHE A 27 13.09 16.68 -3.34
N GLN A 28 13.82 17.05 -2.30
CA GLN A 28 14.90 18.03 -2.41
C GLN A 28 16.01 17.56 -3.34
N THR A 29 16.22 16.24 -3.45
CA THR A 29 17.22 15.64 -4.34
C THR A 29 16.72 14.34 -4.97
N LEU A 30 17.35 13.89 -6.06
CA LEU A 30 17.05 12.60 -6.68
C LEU A 30 17.40 11.40 -5.78
N LYS A 31 18.35 11.55 -4.85
CA LYS A 31 18.76 10.46 -3.92
C LYS A 31 17.91 10.37 -2.65
N THR A 32 17.26 11.44 -2.21
CA THR A 32 16.47 11.43 -0.98
C THR A 32 15.23 10.56 -1.12
N SER A 33 14.96 9.75 -0.10
CA SER A 33 13.72 8.96 0.03
C SER A 33 12.60 9.74 0.71
N THR A 34 12.94 10.82 1.42
CA THR A 34 11.98 11.68 2.11
C THR A 34 11.36 12.68 1.15
N SER A 35 10.03 12.79 1.16
CA SER A 35 9.30 13.80 0.39
C SER A 35 8.28 14.54 1.24
N LYS A 36 7.84 15.68 0.70
CA LYS A 36 6.64 16.37 1.14
C LYS A 36 5.77 16.62 -0.09
N PRO A 37 4.44 16.75 0.05
CA PRO A 37 3.62 17.26 -1.04
C PRO A 37 4.21 18.56 -1.59
N LEU A 38 4.22 18.69 -2.91
CA LEU A 38 4.57 19.95 -3.57
C LEU A 38 3.61 21.04 -3.02
N PRO A 39 4.13 22.16 -2.50
CA PRO A 39 3.29 23.13 -1.81
C PRO A 39 2.21 23.76 -2.69
N ASN A 40 2.58 24.09 -3.93
CA ASN A 40 1.73 24.66 -4.96
C ASN A 40 2.41 24.53 -6.34
N ARG A 41 1.69 24.89 -7.40
CA ARG A 41 2.15 24.80 -8.79
C ARG A 41 3.29 25.78 -9.09
N GLU A 42 3.27 26.94 -8.44
CA GLU A 42 4.27 28.00 -8.57
C GLU A 42 5.65 27.55 -8.08
N VAL A 43 5.73 26.68 -7.07
CA VAL A 43 7.01 26.09 -6.61
C VAL A 43 7.62 25.20 -7.69
N LEU A 44 6.82 24.44 -8.45
CA LEU A 44 7.34 23.64 -9.56
C LEU A 44 7.88 24.54 -10.69
N GLU A 45 7.10 25.56 -11.05
CA GLU A 45 7.50 26.56 -12.05
C GLU A 45 8.78 27.30 -11.64
N TYR A 46 8.86 27.77 -10.39
CA TYR A 46 10.05 28.40 -9.84
C TYR A 46 11.28 27.48 -9.90
N ASN A 47 11.14 26.21 -9.54
CA ASN A 47 12.26 25.26 -9.59
C ASN A 47 12.80 25.05 -11.01
N ILE A 48 11.93 25.03 -12.01
CA ILE A 48 12.30 24.82 -13.41
C ILE A 48 12.84 26.11 -14.05
N MET A 49 12.24 27.26 -13.79
CA MET A 49 12.54 28.49 -14.54
C MET A 49 13.48 29.47 -13.82
N HIS A 50 13.56 29.42 -12.49
CA HIS A 50 14.14 30.52 -11.70
C HIS A 50 15.13 30.08 -10.61
N SER A 51 15.06 28.83 -10.15
CA SER A 51 15.87 28.35 -9.03
C SER A 51 17.36 28.34 -9.36
N ALA A 52 18.13 29.22 -8.70
CA ALA A 52 19.58 29.31 -8.87
C ALA A 52 20.32 28.00 -8.53
N PRO A 53 19.97 27.23 -7.47
CA PRO A 53 20.56 25.91 -7.24
C PRO A 53 20.29 24.91 -8.37
N VAL A 54 19.06 24.87 -8.90
CA VAL A 54 18.69 23.96 -10.00
C VAL A 54 19.42 24.37 -11.29
N LYS A 55 19.52 25.67 -11.57
CA LYS A 55 20.31 26.22 -12.67
C LYS A 55 21.77 25.80 -12.60
N THR A 56 22.41 26.07 -11.46
CA THR A 56 23.83 25.74 -11.22
C THR A 56 24.10 24.26 -11.41
N ASN A 57 23.26 23.37 -10.85
CA ASN A 57 23.42 21.93 -11.02
C ASN A 57 23.13 21.47 -12.46
N THR A 58 22.17 22.08 -13.15
CA THR A 58 21.85 21.74 -14.55
C THR A 58 22.99 22.10 -15.49
N GLU A 59 23.51 23.32 -15.39
CA GLU A 59 24.64 23.80 -16.20
C GLU A 59 25.94 23.08 -15.81
N GLY A 60 26.13 22.81 -14.52
CA GLY A 60 27.24 22.02 -13.98
C GLY A 60 27.24 20.59 -14.53
N TYR A 61 26.09 19.91 -14.58
CA TYR A 61 25.96 18.58 -15.18
C TYR A 61 26.40 18.59 -16.65
N ARG A 62 25.89 19.54 -17.44
CA ARG A 62 26.17 19.64 -18.89
C ARG A 62 27.65 19.92 -19.16
N SER A 63 28.28 20.74 -18.32
CA SER A 63 29.71 21.06 -18.41
C SER A 63 30.56 19.84 -18.04
N MET A 64 30.23 19.18 -16.92
CA MET A 64 31.02 18.09 -16.37
C MET A 64 30.88 16.77 -17.14
N THR A 65 29.75 16.55 -17.84
CA THR A 65 29.53 15.33 -18.64
C THR A 65 30.61 15.11 -19.71
N LYS A 66 31.23 16.20 -20.19
CA LYS A 66 32.32 16.16 -21.18
C LYS A 66 33.69 15.89 -20.56
N VAL A 67 33.82 16.04 -19.24
CA VAL A 67 35.10 16.00 -18.51
C VAL A 67 35.16 14.75 -17.64
N ASP A 68 34.22 14.60 -16.72
CA ASP A 68 34.11 13.44 -15.83
C ASP A 68 32.64 13.05 -15.62
N LYS A 69 32.29 11.86 -16.13
CA LYS A 69 30.95 11.30 -16.02
C LYS A 69 30.52 11.05 -14.57
N ARG A 70 31.46 10.70 -13.67
CA ARG A 70 31.13 10.41 -12.28
C ARG A 70 30.72 11.67 -11.54
N THR A 71 31.53 12.72 -11.63
CA THR A 71 31.20 14.02 -11.05
C THR A 71 29.92 14.60 -11.66
N ALA A 72 29.69 14.42 -12.96
CA ALA A 72 28.43 14.81 -13.59
C ALA A 72 27.22 14.09 -12.94
N GLU A 73 27.27 12.78 -12.78
CA GLU A 73 26.17 12.04 -12.16
C GLU A 73 25.95 12.44 -10.69
N ASP A 74 27.01 12.74 -9.93
CA ASP A 74 26.87 13.27 -8.57
C ASP A 74 26.21 14.67 -8.52
N ILE A 75 26.45 15.52 -9.51
CA ILE A 75 25.74 16.80 -9.65
C ILE A 75 24.26 16.55 -9.98
N LYS A 76 23.96 15.65 -10.93
CA LYS A 76 22.58 15.29 -11.27
C LYS A 76 21.82 14.81 -10.05
N HIS A 77 22.43 13.99 -9.20
CA HIS A 77 21.79 13.50 -7.98
C HIS A 77 21.35 14.59 -7.00
N ARG A 78 21.92 15.81 -7.06
CA ARG A 78 21.55 16.96 -6.21
C ARG A 78 20.32 17.70 -6.72
N LEU A 79 19.85 17.41 -7.93
CA LEU A 79 18.65 18.04 -8.49
C LEU A 79 17.39 17.54 -7.78
N PRO A 80 16.40 18.42 -7.54
CA PRO A 80 15.13 18.01 -6.99
C PRO A 80 14.35 17.15 -7.99
N CYS A 81 13.37 16.43 -7.49
CA CYS A 81 12.45 15.66 -8.33
C CYS A 81 11.06 15.62 -7.72
N ILE A 82 10.07 15.28 -8.55
CA ILE A 82 8.72 14.95 -8.10
C ILE A 82 8.37 13.51 -8.46
N THR A 83 7.34 12.92 -7.85
CA THR A 83 6.66 11.73 -8.37
C THR A 83 5.31 12.16 -8.94
N PRO A 84 5.19 12.39 -10.26
CA PRO A 84 4.03 13.06 -10.83
C PRO A 84 2.74 12.35 -10.48
N SER A 85 2.64 11.05 -10.69
CA SER A 85 1.40 10.27 -10.62
C SER A 85 0.88 10.02 -9.20
N VAL A 86 1.71 10.22 -8.18
CA VAL A 86 1.38 9.90 -6.79
C VAL A 86 1.88 10.94 -5.80
N GLN A 87 1.06 11.17 -4.79
CA GLN A 87 1.51 11.72 -3.53
C GLN A 87 1.91 10.56 -2.62
N LEU A 88 3.09 10.66 -2.02
CA LEU A 88 3.63 9.68 -1.08
C LEU A 88 3.46 10.18 0.37
N LYS A 89 3.49 9.28 1.35
CA LYS A 89 3.44 9.64 2.78
C LYS A 89 4.72 10.38 3.20
N GLY A 90 5.85 10.14 2.52
CA GLY A 90 7.08 10.91 2.67
C GLY A 90 8.26 10.12 3.20
N SER A 91 8.19 8.79 3.27
CA SER A 91 9.22 7.91 3.81
C SER A 91 10.06 7.20 2.74
N SER A 92 9.50 6.93 1.55
CA SER A 92 10.24 6.27 0.46
C SER A 92 9.67 6.52 -0.93
N LYS A 93 10.47 6.29 -1.97
CA LYS A 93 10.06 6.31 -3.39
C LYS A 93 9.50 4.96 -3.85
N LYS A 94 8.47 4.47 -3.17
CA LYS A 94 7.88 3.15 -3.44
C LYS A 94 6.37 3.21 -3.31
N LEU A 95 5.69 2.29 -4.00
CA LEU A 95 4.23 2.16 -3.90
C LEU A 95 3.76 1.83 -2.48
N THR A 96 4.62 1.22 -1.65
CA THR A 96 4.34 0.99 -0.22
C THR A 96 4.17 2.29 0.58
N ASP A 97 4.72 3.41 0.08
CA ASP A 97 4.58 4.75 0.66
C ASP A 97 3.48 5.56 -0.03
N PHE A 98 2.61 4.92 -0.82
CA PHE A 98 1.49 5.58 -1.50
C PHE A 98 0.55 6.27 -0.49
N ARG A 99 0.17 7.51 -0.79
CA ARG A 99 -0.82 8.28 -0.03
C ARG A 99 -2.08 8.54 -0.85
N LYS A 100 -1.95 9.12 -2.04
CA LYS A 100 -3.10 9.47 -2.90
C LYS A 100 -2.67 9.61 -4.37
N GLU A 101 -3.60 9.35 -5.29
CA GLU A 101 -3.46 9.69 -6.71
C GLU A 101 -3.45 11.22 -6.89
N THR A 102 -2.55 11.72 -7.72
CA THR A 102 -2.54 13.12 -8.16
C THR A 102 -3.28 13.30 -9.49
N TYR A 103 -3.46 12.19 -10.22
CA TYR A 103 -3.91 12.15 -11.61
C TYR A 103 -3.01 12.88 -12.61
N TRP A 104 -1.73 13.11 -12.26
CA TRP A 104 -0.73 13.61 -13.20
C TRP A 104 -0.04 12.43 -13.88
N LEU A 105 0.43 12.65 -15.10
CA LEU A 105 1.26 11.71 -15.86
C LEU A 105 2.55 12.43 -16.28
N MET A 106 3.56 11.63 -16.60
CA MET A 106 4.84 12.15 -17.08
C MET A 106 5.35 11.29 -18.22
N LEU A 107 5.62 11.95 -19.34
CA LEU A 107 6.26 11.37 -20.51
C LEU A 107 7.69 11.89 -20.56
N ASP A 108 8.66 10.98 -20.67
CA ASP A 108 10.09 11.28 -20.77
C ASP A 108 10.56 10.94 -22.18
N TYR A 109 11.19 11.89 -22.86
CA TYR A 109 11.75 11.71 -24.19
C TYR A 109 13.25 11.98 -24.12
N ASP A 110 14.04 10.91 -24.23
CA ASP A 110 15.50 10.95 -24.22
C ASP A 110 16.09 10.88 -25.64
N ASP A 111 17.37 11.22 -25.76
CA ASP A 111 18.17 11.17 -27.00
C ASP A 111 17.57 11.95 -28.19
N VAL A 112 16.84 13.02 -27.89
CA VAL A 112 16.25 13.92 -28.88
C VAL A 112 17.35 14.81 -29.47
N PRO A 113 17.52 14.84 -30.81
CA PRO A 113 18.47 15.73 -31.46
C PRO A 113 18.18 17.20 -31.10
N PRO A 114 19.17 17.99 -30.61
CA PRO A 114 18.92 19.35 -30.13
C PRO A 114 18.22 20.27 -31.15
N LYS A 115 18.52 20.09 -32.45
CA LYS A 115 17.87 20.82 -33.55
C LYS A 115 16.35 20.60 -33.64
N ASN A 116 15.85 19.47 -33.15
CA ASN A 116 14.43 19.11 -33.20
C ASN A 116 13.65 19.59 -31.96
N ILE A 117 14.33 19.85 -30.82
CA ILE A 117 13.68 20.16 -29.55
C ILE A 117 12.78 21.40 -29.66
N ALA A 118 13.24 22.46 -30.34
CA ALA A 118 12.44 23.67 -30.51
C ALA A 118 11.13 23.41 -31.27
N ALA A 119 11.18 22.62 -32.34
CA ALA A 119 9.99 22.25 -33.11
C ALA A 119 9.06 21.33 -32.30
N LEU A 120 9.60 20.35 -31.59
CA LEU A 120 8.85 19.43 -30.73
C LEU A 120 8.18 20.15 -29.56
N ARG A 121 8.85 21.17 -28.98
CA ARG A 121 8.24 22.05 -27.98
C ARG A 121 7.01 22.76 -28.54
N GLN A 122 7.09 23.31 -29.75
CA GLN A 122 5.94 23.97 -30.39
C GLN A 122 4.83 22.99 -30.76
N ALA A 123 5.17 21.77 -31.15
CA ALA A 123 4.19 20.72 -31.40
C ALA A 123 3.47 20.32 -30.10
N ALA A 124 4.21 20.03 -29.02
CA ALA A 124 3.66 19.67 -27.72
C ALA A 124 2.75 20.76 -27.15
N ARG A 125 3.13 22.04 -27.26
CA ARG A 125 2.31 23.18 -26.81
C ARG A 125 0.91 23.23 -27.46
N LYS A 126 0.76 22.71 -28.67
CA LYS A 126 -0.52 22.68 -29.39
C LYS A 126 -1.41 21.51 -28.97
N ILE A 127 -0.87 20.54 -28.23
CA ILE A 127 -1.65 19.42 -27.71
C ILE A 127 -2.41 19.92 -26.48
N PRO A 128 -3.76 19.85 -26.48
CA PRO A 128 -4.60 20.50 -25.45
C PRO A 128 -4.33 19.99 -24.03
N PHE A 129 -3.86 18.74 -23.91
CA PHE A 129 -3.54 18.09 -22.63
C PHE A 129 -2.15 18.44 -22.08
N THR A 130 -1.29 19.14 -22.83
CA THR A 130 0.06 19.48 -22.36
C THR A 130 -0.02 20.55 -21.28
N MET A 131 0.26 20.15 -20.05
CA MET A 131 0.24 21.02 -18.88
C MET A 131 1.62 21.62 -18.60
N VAL A 132 2.69 20.82 -18.71
CA VAL A 132 4.07 21.30 -18.54
C VAL A 132 4.96 20.69 -19.62
N PHE A 133 5.88 21.49 -20.18
CA PHE A 133 6.98 21.01 -21.01
C PHE A 133 8.29 21.65 -20.54
N TYR A 134 9.35 20.86 -20.35
CA TYR A 134 10.68 21.39 -20.08
C TYR A 134 11.79 20.45 -20.56
N ILE A 135 12.95 21.02 -20.89
CA ILE A 135 14.14 20.28 -21.30
C ILE A 135 14.81 19.62 -20.08
N THR A 136 15.22 18.36 -20.21
CA THR A 136 15.87 17.61 -19.14
C THR A 136 17.31 18.10 -18.86
N VAL A 137 17.88 17.65 -17.74
CA VAL A 137 19.22 18.07 -17.30
C VAL A 137 20.30 17.86 -18.37
N SER A 138 20.18 16.80 -19.18
CA SER A 138 21.13 16.48 -20.25
C SER A 138 21.13 17.49 -21.39
N GLY A 139 20.03 18.23 -21.58
CA GLY A 139 19.82 19.08 -22.75
C GLY A 139 19.54 18.29 -24.04
N LYS A 140 19.40 16.96 -23.94
CA LYS A 140 19.16 16.03 -25.06
C LYS A 140 17.82 15.32 -24.94
N GLY A 141 16.90 15.87 -24.17
CA GLY A 141 15.60 15.29 -23.92
C GLY A 141 14.67 16.32 -23.33
N PHE A 142 13.40 15.95 -23.22
CA PHE A 142 12.38 16.80 -22.61
C PHE A 142 11.33 15.94 -21.92
N ARG A 143 10.61 16.55 -20.97
CA ARG A 143 9.50 15.94 -20.27
C ARG A 143 8.21 16.68 -20.53
N ILE A 144 7.13 15.93 -20.61
CA ILE A 144 5.77 16.45 -20.69
C ILE A 144 5.00 15.97 -19.46
N LEU A 145 4.39 16.90 -18.73
CA LEU A 145 3.38 16.58 -17.71
C LEU A 145 2.00 16.89 -18.26
N LEU A 146 1.05 16.04 -17.91
CA LEU A 146 -0.37 16.16 -18.27
C LEU A 146 -1.24 15.59 -17.15
N ARG A 147 -2.56 15.79 -17.24
CA ARG A 147 -3.54 15.28 -16.27
C ARG A 147 -4.52 14.34 -16.92
N TYR A 148 -5.05 13.39 -16.16
CA TYR A 148 -6.21 12.57 -16.49
C TYR A 148 -7.25 12.65 -15.37
N MET A 149 -8.40 12.01 -15.53
CA MET A 149 -9.44 11.93 -14.51
C MET A 149 -9.88 10.48 -14.34
N ARG A 150 -10.23 10.10 -13.11
CA ARG A 150 -10.92 8.85 -12.83
C ARG A 150 -12.36 8.93 -13.33
N PRO A 151 -12.78 8.06 -14.26
CA PRO A 151 -14.17 8.01 -14.71
C PRO A 151 -15.09 7.66 -13.54
N GLU A 152 -16.31 8.19 -13.55
CA GLU A 152 -17.33 7.84 -12.56
C GLU A 152 -17.58 6.32 -12.57
N GLY A 153 -17.72 5.69 -11.40
CA GLY A 153 -17.92 4.23 -11.33
C GLY A 153 -16.74 3.36 -11.81
N CYS A 154 -15.56 3.94 -12.05
CA CYS A 154 -14.37 3.19 -12.46
C CYS A 154 -13.84 2.31 -11.31
N ASN A 155 -13.88 0.99 -11.51
CA ASN A 155 -13.45 -0.01 -10.52
C ASN A 155 -11.96 -0.37 -10.60
N LEU A 156 -11.22 0.16 -11.57
CA LEU A 156 -9.77 -0.05 -11.66
C LEU A 156 -9.05 0.49 -10.42
N THR A 157 -8.07 -0.26 -9.94
CA THR A 157 -7.14 0.23 -8.92
C THR A 157 -6.37 1.46 -9.41
N ALA A 158 -5.78 2.23 -8.49
CA ALA A 158 -4.98 3.41 -8.83
C ALA A 158 -3.85 3.09 -9.84
N THR A 159 -3.17 1.95 -9.66
CA THR A 159 -2.10 1.47 -10.53
C THR A 159 -2.58 1.03 -11.90
N GLU A 160 -3.74 0.37 -11.99
CA GLU A 160 -4.33 -0.06 -13.26
C GLU A 160 -4.83 1.12 -14.06
N LEU A 161 -5.55 2.05 -13.41
CA LEU A 161 -6.03 3.27 -14.04
C LEU A 161 -4.85 4.14 -14.51
N HIS A 162 -3.80 4.28 -13.69
CA HIS A 162 -2.57 4.94 -14.10
C HIS A 162 -1.96 4.26 -15.33
N LEU A 163 -1.85 2.94 -15.33
CA LEU A 163 -1.27 2.17 -16.43
C LEU A 163 -2.07 2.32 -17.73
N LEU A 164 -3.41 2.33 -17.64
CA LEU A 164 -4.29 2.64 -18.77
C LEU A 164 -4.04 4.06 -19.28
N ALA A 165 -4.07 5.05 -18.38
CA ALA A 165 -3.94 6.46 -18.73
C ALA A 165 -2.56 6.80 -19.32
N ILE A 166 -1.47 6.29 -18.74
CA ILE A 166 -0.11 6.51 -19.25
C ILE A 166 0.08 5.86 -20.61
N ARG A 167 -0.46 4.65 -20.85
CA ARG A 167 -0.36 4.00 -22.17
C ARG A 167 -1.13 4.77 -23.24
N LYS A 168 -2.32 5.28 -22.90
CA LYS A 168 -3.08 6.17 -23.78
C LYS A 168 -2.30 7.45 -24.08
N ALA A 169 -1.74 8.09 -23.06
CA ALA A 169 -0.93 9.30 -23.22
C ALA A 169 0.32 9.05 -24.08
N MET A 170 1.10 8.02 -23.78
CA MET A 170 2.28 7.63 -24.57
C MET A 170 1.91 7.40 -26.03
N SER A 171 0.90 6.57 -26.31
CA SER A 171 0.46 6.30 -27.68
C SER A 171 0.05 7.57 -28.43
N MET A 172 -0.74 8.44 -27.80
CA MET A 172 -1.18 9.71 -28.39
C MET A 172 0.01 10.63 -28.68
N TYR A 173 0.86 10.90 -27.69
CA TYR A 173 1.96 11.85 -27.83
C TYR A 173 3.05 11.32 -28.76
N ASP A 174 3.38 10.04 -28.68
CA ASP A 174 4.39 9.44 -29.56
C ASP A 174 3.97 9.55 -31.03
N ASN A 175 2.68 9.35 -31.32
CA ASN A 175 2.13 9.53 -32.66
C ASN A 175 2.15 11.01 -33.10
N LEU A 176 1.76 11.94 -32.23
CA LEU A 176 1.69 13.37 -32.55
C LEU A 176 3.08 14.02 -32.69
N LEU A 177 4.07 13.52 -31.95
CA LEU A 177 5.45 14.04 -31.96
C LEU A 177 6.37 13.27 -32.91
N GLY A 178 5.99 12.07 -33.35
CA GLY A 178 6.77 11.23 -34.25
C GLY A 178 8.01 10.61 -33.61
N ILE A 179 8.07 10.53 -32.28
CA ILE A 179 9.17 9.95 -31.51
C ILE A 179 8.60 9.15 -30.33
N SER A 180 9.35 8.15 -29.83
CA SER A 180 8.88 7.31 -28.73
C SER A 180 9.31 7.82 -27.36
N SER A 181 8.41 7.72 -26.38
CA SER A 181 8.69 7.99 -24.97
C SER A 181 9.34 6.80 -24.25
N ASP A 182 10.01 7.05 -23.13
CA ASP A 182 10.57 6.00 -22.28
C ASP A 182 9.45 5.13 -21.68
N LYS A 183 9.54 3.82 -21.89
CA LYS A 183 8.58 2.85 -21.33
C LYS A 183 8.60 2.81 -19.81
N GLN A 184 9.69 3.26 -19.16
CA GLN A 184 9.77 3.36 -17.71
C GLN A 184 8.80 4.40 -17.12
N CYS A 185 8.20 5.27 -17.94
CA CYS A 185 7.12 6.17 -17.53
C CYS A 185 5.87 5.44 -17.03
N GLN A 186 5.70 4.15 -17.36
CA GLN A 186 4.59 3.32 -16.86
C GLN A 186 4.70 2.99 -15.36
N ASP A 187 5.84 3.22 -14.73
CA ASP A 187 5.99 3.09 -13.28
C ASP A 187 5.33 4.28 -12.57
N MET A 188 4.27 4.00 -11.81
CA MET A 188 3.48 5.02 -11.12
C MET A 188 4.29 5.84 -10.09
N VAL A 189 5.36 5.28 -9.51
CA VAL A 189 6.23 5.99 -8.56
C VAL A 189 7.50 6.56 -9.21
N ARG A 190 7.52 6.63 -10.55
CA ARG A 190 8.68 7.12 -11.29
C ARG A 190 9.03 8.54 -10.88
N SER A 191 10.29 8.74 -10.51
CA SER A 191 10.84 10.06 -10.22
C SER A 191 11.02 10.87 -11.50
N CYS A 192 10.45 12.06 -11.51
CA CYS A 192 10.57 13.08 -12.53
C CYS A 192 11.56 14.15 -12.04
N GLY A 193 12.80 14.08 -12.50
CA GLY A 193 13.85 15.04 -12.13
C GLY A 193 13.57 16.43 -12.70
N LEU A 194 13.76 17.47 -11.89
CA LEU A 194 13.62 18.86 -12.34
C LEU A 194 14.96 19.36 -12.87
N ALA A 195 14.90 20.17 -13.92
CA ALA A 195 16.07 20.78 -14.54
C ALA A 195 15.73 22.22 -14.89
N TYR A 196 16.78 23.04 -14.99
CA TYR A 196 16.61 24.43 -15.36
C TYR A 196 16.33 24.57 -16.86
N ASP A 197 15.19 25.15 -17.19
CA ASP A 197 14.78 25.50 -18.55
C ASP A 197 14.04 26.86 -18.52
N PRO A 198 14.70 27.96 -18.95
CA PRO A 198 14.09 29.28 -18.97
C PRO A 198 13.00 29.42 -20.04
N GLU A 199 12.89 28.46 -20.96
CA GLU A 199 11.86 28.41 -22.01
C GLU A 199 10.81 27.33 -21.76
N ALA A 200 10.76 26.80 -20.53
CA ALA A 200 9.73 25.87 -20.10
C ALA A 200 8.33 26.44 -20.34
N TYR A 201 7.38 25.57 -20.61
CA TYR A 201 5.99 25.91 -20.87
C TYR A 201 5.11 25.40 -19.73
N PHE A 202 4.19 26.24 -19.29
CA PHE A 202 3.19 25.94 -18.26
C PHE A 202 1.81 26.37 -18.75
N ASN A 203 0.87 25.44 -18.75
CA ASN A 203 -0.55 25.69 -18.96
C ASN A 203 -1.35 24.98 -17.87
N TRP A 204 -1.55 25.67 -16.76
CA TRP A 204 -2.29 25.16 -15.59
C TRP A 204 -3.79 24.95 -15.84
N ASN A 205 -4.29 25.46 -16.98
CA ASN A 205 -5.65 25.28 -17.47
C ASN A 205 -5.72 24.26 -18.63
N ALA A 206 -4.66 23.49 -18.88
CA ALA A 206 -4.65 22.43 -19.90
C ALA A 206 -5.81 21.45 -19.70
N GLU A 207 -6.37 20.95 -20.79
CA GLU A 207 -7.45 19.98 -20.73
C GLU A 207 -7.00 18.70 -20.03
N VAL A 208 -7.95 17.99 -19.44
CA VAL A 208 -7.69 16.71 -18.77
C VAL A 208 -7.90 15.60 -19.80
N LEU A 209 -6.94 14.68 -19.93
CA LEU A 209 -7.04 13.54 -20.83
C LEU A 209 -8.20 12.64 -20.36
N PRO A 210 -9.30 12.52 -21.14
CA PRO A 210 -10.44 11.72 -20.73
C PRO A 210 -10.09 10.23 -20.81
N ILE A 211 -10.53 9.45 -19.83
CA ILE A 211 -10.56 7.99 -19.90
C ILE A 211 -12.01 7.59 -20.06
N THR A 212 -12.33 6.83 -21.10
CA THR A 212 -13.71 6.43 -21.39
C THR A 212 -14.06 5.12 -20.67
N HIS A 213 -15.35 4.89 -20.41
CA HIS A 213 -15.81 3.62 -19.86
C HIS A 213 -15.44 2.42 -20.74
N GLU A 214 -15.51 2.57 -22.07
CA GLU A 214 -15.12 1.54 -23.02
C GLU A 214 -13.63 1.16 -22.89
N GLU A 215 -12.74 2.14 -22.73
CA GLU A 215 -11.31 1.89 -22.50
C GLU A 215 -11.06 1.13 -21.19
N VAL A 216 -11.82 1.44 -20.13
CA VAL A 216 -11.75 0.73 -18.86
C VAL A 216 -12.17 -0.74 -19.02
N GLU A 217 -13.32 -0.99 -19.64
CA GLU A 217 -13.81 -2.36 -19.87
C GLU A 217 -12.85 -3.19 -20.74
N ASN A 218 -12.31 -2.58 -21.79
CA ASN A 218 -11.35 -3.23 -22.67
C ASN A 218 -10.05 -3.57 -21.94
N PHE A 219 -9.59 -2.69 -21.04
CA PHE A 219 -8.43 -2.94 -20.19
C PHE A 219 -8.67 -4.10 -19.22
N GLU A 220 -9.83 -4.16 -18.57
CA GLU A 220 -10.19 -5.27 -17.68
C GLU A 220 -10.26 -6.61 -18.42
N LYS A 221 -10.88 -6.64 -19.61
CA LYS A 221 -10.96 -7.84 -20.46
C LYS A 221 -9.56 -8.31 -20.88
N ALA A 222 -8.70 -7.40 -21.32
CA ALA A 222 -7.33 -7.73 -21.73
C ALA A 222 -6.49 -8.27 -20.57
N THR A 223 -6.64 -7.70 -19.37
CA THR A 223 -5.92 -8.13 -18.16
C THR A 223 -6.32 -9.55 -17.76
N LYS A 224 -7.63 -9.84 -17.72
CA LYS A 224 -8.15 -11.19 -17.44
C LYS A 224 -7.67 -12.24 -18.46
N GLN A 225 -7.67 -11.89 -19.74
CA GLN A 225 -7.16 -12.78 -20.80
C GLN A 225 -5.67 -13.07 -20.65
N GLN A 226 -4.88 -12.06 -20.29
CA GLN A 226 -3.43 -12.21 -20.09
C GLN A 226 -3.12 -13.08 -18.86
N GLU A 227 -3.87 -12.93 -17.78
CA GLU A 227 -3.77 -13.80 -16.59
C GLU A 227 -4.12 -15.26 -16.93
N GLU A 228 -5.17 -15.47 -17.71
CA GLU A 228 -5.56 -16.82 -18.15
C GLU A 228 -4.51 -17.45 -19.08
N GLN A 229 -3.94 -16.68 -20.00
CA GLN A 229 -2.83 -17.15 -20.86
C GLN A 229 -1.58 -17.46 -20.05
N ASN A 230 -1.23 -16.63 -19.05
CA ASN A 230 -0.10 -16.89 -18.15
C ASN A 230 -0.32 -18.17 -17.35
N ARG A 231 -1.54 -18.40 -16.85
CA ARG A 231 -1.92 -19.65 -16.16
C ARG A 231 -1.79 -20.86 -17.09
N LYS A 232 -2.28 -20.76 -18.33
CA LYS A 232 -2.14 -21.81 -19.35
C LYS A 232 -0.67 -22.10 -19.69
N ARG A 233 0.17 -21.07 -19.86
CA ARG A 233 1.62 -21.22 -20.11
C ARG A 233 2.35 -21.88 -18.95
N GLN A 234 1.97 -21.57 -17.71
CA GLN A 234 2.52 -22.26 -16.52
C GLN A 234 2.13 -23.75 -16.52
N THR A 235 0.86 -24.07 -16.80
CA THR A 235 0.39 -25.45 -16.90
C THR A 235 1.02 -26.21 -18.07
N GLU A 236 1.28 -25.55 -19.20
CA GLU A 236 1.97 -26.16 -20.36
C GLU A 236 3.47 -26.35 -20.14
N ALA A 237 4.15 -25.42 -19.48
CA ALA A 237 5.55 -25.55 -19.08
C ALA A 237 5.77 -26.72 -18.10
N GLU A 238 4.81 -26.96 -17.19
CA GLU A 238 4.78 -28.16 -16.35
C GLU A 238 4.56 -29.45 -17.16
N LYS A 239 3.75 -29.41 -18.22
CA LYS A 239 3.52 -30.56 -19.12
C LYS A 239 4.70 -30.86 -20.04
N THR A 240 5.44 -29.85 -20.51
CA THR A 240 6.62 -30.04 -21.37
C THR A 240 7.83 -30.55 -20.59
N ARG A 241 7.98 -30.15 -19.32
CA ARG A 241 8.93 -30.78 -18.40
C ARG A 241 8.71 -32.30 -18.25
N LYS A 242 7.47 -32.78 -18.38
CA LYS A 242 7.13 -34.22 -18.35
C LYS A 242 7.39 -34.98 -19.66
N LYS A 243 7.72 -34.31 -20.78
CA LYS A 243 7.82 -34.94 -22.12
C LYS A 243 9.21 -34.96 -22.75
N SER A 244 10.26 -34.49 -22.06
CA SER A 244 11.63 -34.56 -22.59
C SER A 244 12.25 -35.93 -22.28
N PRO A 245 12.60 -36.78 -23.26
CA PRO A 245 13.34 -38.02 -23.00
C PRO A 245 14.83 -37.69 -22.92
N ARG A 246 15.33 -37.48 -21.70
CA ARG A 246 16.77 -37.54 -21.41
C ARG A 246 17.04 -38.82 -20.62
N LYS A 247 18.04 -39.55 -21.12
CA LYS A 247 18.55 -40.86 -20.74
C LYS A 247 18.32 -41.26 -19.27
N GLN A 248 17.83 -42.48 -19.11
CA GLN A 248 17.79 -43.25 -17.86
C GLN A 248 19.16 -43.24 -17.18
N GLU A 249 19.22 -42.62 -16.01
CA GLU A 249 19.91 -43.18 -14.85
C GLU A 249 18.84 -43.31 -13.75
N ASP A 250 18.89 -44.42 -13.01
CA ASP A 250 17.86 -44.92 -12.11
C ASP A 250 17.35 -43.89 -11.09
N GLU A 251 16.13 -43.39 -11.29
CA GLU A 251 15.31 -42.86 -10.19
C GLU A 251 13.92 -43.49 -10.24
N ALA A 252 13.57 -44.18 -9.16
CA ALA A 252 12.25 -44.74 -8.94
C ALA A 252 11.17 -43.63 -9.03
N PRO A 253 9.95 -43.92 -9.52
CA PRO A 253 8.88 -42.93 -9.58
C PRO A 253 8.59 -42.37 -8.16
N PRO A 254 8.28 -41.07 -8.02
CA PRO A 254 8.07 -40.47 -6.71
C PRO A 254 6.89 -41.14 -6.01
N LYS A 255 7.13 -41.70 -4.82
CA LYS A 255 6.09 -42.28 -3.96
C LYS A 255 5.05 -41.21 -3.61
N THR A 256 3.82 -41.37 -4.08
CA THR A 256 2.67 -40.64 -3.56
C THR A 256 2.35 -41.17 -2.17
N LEU A 257 2.31 -40.31 -1.15
CA LEU A 257 1.90 -40.71 0.20
C LEU A 257 0.47 -41.26 0.17
N THR A 258 0.27 -42.33 0.91
CA THR A 258 -1.04 -42.94 1.15
C THR A 258 -1.89 -42.08 2.10
N THR A 259 -3.21 -42.24 2.06
CA THR A 259 -4.12 -41.53 2.98
C THR A 259 -3.75 -41.75 4.44
N GLU A 260 -3.41 -42.99 4.81
CA GLU A 260 -3.00 -43.35 6.16
C GLU A 260 -1.77 -42.55 6.63
N GLU A 261 -0.75 -42.41 5.78
CA GLU A 261 0.43 -41.60 6.11
C GLU A 261 0.10 -40.10 6.23
N ILE A 262 -0.89 -39.63 5.45
CA ILE A 262 -1.39 -38.25 5.57
C ILE A 262 -2.11 -38.06 6.91
N LEU A 263 -2.97 -38.99 7.32
CA LEU A 263 -3.70 -38.92 8.59
C LEU A 263 -2.76 -38.95 9.79
N GLN A 264 -1.77 -39.85 9.78
CA GLN A 264 -0.73 -39.89 10.82
C GLN A 264 0.09 -38.59 10.89
N TYR A 265 0.38 -37.99 9.74
CA TYR A 265 1.06 -36.70 9.69
C TYR A 265 0.19 -35.56 10.25
N VAL A 266 -1.09 -35.51 9.90
CA VAL A 266 -2.04 -34.52 10.44
C VAL A 266 -2.24 -34.71 11.94
N ASP A 267 -2.27 -35.96 12.44
CA ASP A 267 -2.33 -36.26 13.87
C ASP A 267 -1.14 -35.68 14.62
N LYS A 268 0.07 -35.93 14.13
CA LYS A 268 1.29 -35.37 14.71
C LYS A 268 1.32 -33.84 14.65
N LEU A 269 0.81 -33.24 13.57
CA LEU A 269 0.68 -31.78 13.48
C LEU A 269 -0.32 -31.24 14.50
N ALA A 270 -1.43 -31.96 14.73
CA ALA A 270 -2.49 -31.55 15.63
C ALA A 270 -2.04 -31.49 17.10
N GLU A 271 -1.06 -32.30 17.51
CA GLU A 271 -0.43 -32.23 18.84
C GLU A 271 0.20 -30.85 19.13
N SER A 272 0.70 -30.20 18.08
CA SER A 272 1.34 -28.87 18.15
C SER A 272 0.36 -27.70 18.01
N TRP A 273 -0.94 -27.96 17.80
CA TRP A 273 -1.94 -26.90 17.75
C TRP A 273 -2.22 -26.35 19.15
N GLU A 274 -2.32 -25.03 19.21
CA GLU A 274 -2.70 -24.30 20.42
C GLU A 274 -4.17 -24.53 20.78
N GLU A 275 -5.05 -24.65 19.78
CA GLU A 275 -6.44 -25.04 19.97
C GLU A 275 -6.49 -26.52 20.35
N ARG A 276 -7.07 -26.82 21.52
CA ARG A 276 -7.28 -28.17 22.00
C ARG A 276 -8.69 -28.64 21.67
N PHE A 277 -8.85 -29.95 21.57
CA PHE A 277 -10.16 -30.56 21.44
C PHE A 277 -10.80 -30.63 22.84
N GLU A 278 -11.60 -29.62 23.16
CA GLU A 278 -12.26 -29.46 24.46
C GLU A 278 -13.63 -28.77 24.33
N GLU A 279 -14.40 -28.77 25.42
CA GLU A 279 -15.76 -28.22 25.46
C GLU A 279 -15.78 -26.76 24.95
N HIS A 280 -16.72 -26.46 24.04
CA HIS A 280 -16.81 -25.20 23.26
C HIS A 280 -15.83 -25.03 22.08
N HIS A 281 -14.79 -25.86 21.94
CA HIS A 281 -13.82 -25.82 20.84
C HIS A 281 -13.89 -27.03 19.88
N HIS A 282 -14.77 -28.00 20.13
CA HIS A 282 -14.91 -29.20 19.29
C HIS A 282 -15.16 -28.91 17.81
N ASN A 283 -16.09 -28.00 17.49
CA ASN A 283 -16.43 -27.69 16.09
C ASN A 283 -15.26 -27.03 15.34
N SER A 284 -14.61 -26.03 15.95
CA SER A 284 -13.49 -25.33 15.32
C SER A 284 -12.27 -26.24 15.14
N TYR A 285 -11.99 -27.10 16.13
CA TYR A 285 -10.93 -28.10 16.04
C TYR A 285 -11.20 -29.12 14.91
N VAL A 286 -12.42 -29.65 14.81
CA VAL A 286 -12.80 -30.61 13.76
C VAL A 286 -12.79 -29.98 12.37
N VAL A 287 -13.25 -28.73 12.21
CA VAL A 287 -13.15 -27.97 10.95
C VAL A 287 -11.68 -27.86 10.52
N ARG A 288 -10.79 -27.51 11.46
CA ARG A 288 -9.35 -27.36 11.20
C ARG A 288 -8.73 -28.70 10.80
N TYR A 289 -9.06 -29.77 11.53
CA TYR A 289 -8.58 -31.11 11.25
C TYR A 289 -9.00 -31.61 9.85
N ALA A 290 -10.30 -31.54 9.52
CA ALA A 290 -10.79 -31.91 8.20
C ALA A 290 -10.15 -31.08 7.07
N THR A 291 -9.91 -29.79 7.32
CA THR A 291 -9.28 -28.89 6.34
C THR A 291 -7.85 -29.33 6.03
N PHE A 292 -7.08 -29.76 7.03
CA PHE A 292 -5.71 -30.21 6.84
C PHE A 292 -5.66 -31.54 6.08
N CYS A 293 -6.52 -32.51 6.45
CA CYS A 293 -6.65 -33.77 5.70
C CYS A 293 -6.99 -33.52 4.23
N LEU A 294 -7.98 -32.65 3.95
CA LEU A 294 -8.35 -32.24 2.60
C LEU A 294 -7.17 -31.60 1.86
N CYS A 295 -6.51 -30.62 2.46
CA CYS A 295 -5.43 -29.89 1.79
C CYS A 295 -4.23 -30.78 1.48
N PHE A 296 -3.91 -31.76 2.33
CA PHE A 296 -2.84 -32.74 2.05
C PHE A 296 -3.26 -33.87 1.10
N GLY A 297 -4.55 -34.00 0.80
CA GLY A 297 -5.07 -34.93 -0.20
C GLY A 297 -5.47 -36.30 0.37
N ALA A 298 -5.84 -36.38 1.64
CA ALA A 298 -6.43 -37.58 2.21
C ALA A 298 -7.74 -37.93 1.49
N GLU A 299 -7.98 -39.22 1.27
CA GLU A 299 -9.25 -39.69 0.72
C GLU A 299 -10.41 -39.39 1.69
N LYS A 300 -11.55 -38.97 1.14
CA LYS A 300 -12.66 -38.40 1.89
C LYS A 300 -13.26 -39.37 2.90
N GLU A 301 -13.61 -40.58 2.46
CA GLU A 301 -14.32 -41.53 3.31
C GLU A 301 -13.37 -42.10 4.38
N GLU A 302 -12.11 -42.31 4.04
CA GLU A 302 -11.07 -42.70 5.01
C GLU A 302 -10.82 -41.60 6.07
N ALA A 303 -10.72 -40.34 5.66
CA ALA A 303 -10.50 -39.23 6.58
C ALA A 303 -11.73 -38.95 7.47
N VAL A 304 -12.94 -39.01 6.92
CA VAL A 304 -14.19 -38.83 7.71
C VAL A 304 -14.31 -39.93 8.75
N LYS A 305 -14.04 -41.20 8.37
CA LYS A 305 -14.06 -42.32 9.30
C LYS A 305 -13.03 -42.16 10.42
N HIS A 306 -11.79 -41.82 10.08
CA HIS A 306 -10.73 -41.56 11.08
C HIS A 306 -11.14 -40.49 12.09
N MET A 307 -11.73 -39.40 11.61
CA MET A 307 -12.22 -38.33 12.48
C MET A 307 -13.41 -38.77 13.33
N ALA A 308 -14.34 -39.53 12.78
CA ALA A 308 -15.49 -40.07 13.51
C ALA A 308 -15.05 -41.00 14.66
N ASP A 309 -14.10 -41.89 14.38
CA ASP A 309 -13.54 -42.82 15.37
C ASP A 309 -12.79 -42.04 16.47
N LYS A 310 -12.11 -40.95 16.12
CA LYS A 310 -11.27 -40.17 17.04
C LYS A 310 -12.03 -39.15 17.88
N PHE A 311 -13.00 -38.44 17.30
CA PHE A 311 -13.68 -37.30 17.94
C PHE A 311 -15.19 -37.51 18.11
N GLY A 312 -15.77 -38.51 17.43
CA GLY A 312 -17.23 -38.73 17.43
C GLY A 312 -17.83 -39.08 18.79
N GLY A 313 -17.03 -39.64 19.71
CA GLY A 313 -17.47 -39.95 21.08
C GLY A 313 -17.76 -38.72 21.94
N GLU A 314 -17.04 -37.61 21.71
CA GLU A 314 -17.16 -36.36 22.47
C GLU A 314 -17.86 -35.26 21.66
N TYR A 315 -17.87 -35.38 20.33
CA TYR A 315 -18.54 -34.47 19.41
C TYR A 315 -19.31 -35.22 18.31
N ALA A 316 -20.60 -35.46 18.55
CA ALA A 316 -21.48 -36.23 17.66
C ALA A 316 -21.59 -35.65 16.22
N ASP A 317 -21.36 -34.34 16.06
CA ASP A 317 -21.44 -33.64 14.77
C ASP A 317 -20.17 -33.82 13.91
N THR A 318 -19.15 -34.54 14.39
CA THR A 318 -17.84 -34.67 13.72
C THR A 318 -17.95 -35.08 12.26
N GLU A 319 -18.70 -36.14 11.96
CA GLU A 319 -18.86 -36.63 10.57
C GLU A 319 -19.51 -35.58 9.67
N ARG A 320 -20.56 -34.91 10.16
CA ARG A 320 -21.29 -33.89 9.40
C ARG A 320 -20.37 -32.74 9.03
N VAL A 321 -19.58 -32.26 9.99
CA VAL A 321 -18.62 -31.17 9.80
C VAL A 321 -17.51 -31.58 8.84
N ALA A 322 -16.92 -32.77 9.00
CA ALA A 322 -15.88 -33.26 8.10
C ALA A 322 -16.39 -33.39 6.66
N ARG A 323 -17.58 -33.96 6.45
CA ARG A 323 -18.21 -34.09 5.12
C ARG A 323 -18.49 -32.74 4.46
N GLU A 324 -18.83 -31.70 5.23
CA GLU A 324 -19.03 -30.34 4.72
C GLU A 324 -17.72 -29.75 4.17
N ILE A 325 -16.62 -29.88 4.92
CA ILE A 325 -15.30 -29.38 4.49
C ILE A 325 -14.84 -30.06 3.20
N TYR A 326 -15.09 -31.36 3.04
CA TYR A 326 -14.73 -32.10 1.83
C TYR A 326 -15.56 -31.76 0.58
N LYS A 327 -16.54 -30.86 0.65
CA LYS A 327 -17.18 -30.29 -0.56
C LYS A 327 -16.25 -29.34 -1.32
N HIS A 328 -15.23 -28.79 -0.65
CA HIS A 328 -14.23 -27.87 -1.21
C HIS A 328 -13.14 -28.59 -2.03
N THR A 329 -13.55 -29.28 -3.09
CA THR A 329 -12.66 -30.10 -3.94
C THR A 329 -11.52 -29.32 -4.58
N GLU A 330 -11.66 -28.00 -4.75
CA GLU A 330 -10.61 -27.10 -5.24
C GLU A 330 -9.38 -27.03 -4.32
N ARG A 331 -9.52 -27.45 -3.05
CA ARG A 331 -8.45 -27.46 -2.05
C ARG A 331 -7.76 -28.82 -1.92
N LEU A 332 -8.31 -29.87 -2.53
CA LEU A 332 -7.82 -31.24 -2.38
C LEU A 332 -6.37 -31.36 -2.88
N GLY A 333 -5.47 -31.82 -2.00
CA GLY A 333 -4.06 -32.09 -2.37
C GLY A 333 -3.24 -30.85 -2.77
N THR A 334 -3.72 -29.65 -2.40
CA THR A 334 -3.01 -28.38 -2.62
C THR A 334 -1.75 -28.25 -1.76
N TRP A 335 -1.64 -29.00 -0.66
CA TRP A 335 -0.48 -29.04 0.22
C TRP A 335 0.30 -30.34 0.03
N LYS A 336 1.63 -30.26 0.14
CA LYS A 336 2.54 -31.40 0.01
C LYS A 336 3.24 -31.67 1.34
N ILE A 337 3.19 -32.92 1.81
CA ILE A 337 3.95 -33.39 2.98
C ILE A 337 5.41 -33.54 2.52
N ARG A 338 6.31 -32.77 3.12
CA ARG A 338 7.75 -32.84 2.82
C ARG A 338 8.34 -33.95 3.68
N GLN A 339 8.76 -35.06 3.06
CA GLN A 339 9.52 -36.08 3.77
C GLN A 339 10.91 -35.51 4.11
N GLN A 340 11.37 -35.72 5.35
CA GLN A 340 12.73 -35.35 5.76
C GLN A 340 13.72 -36.25 5.00
N GLY A 341 14.34 -35.70 3.96
CA GLY A 341 15.30 -36.40 3.09
C GLY A 341 15.57 -35.66 1.79
N ASP A 342 14.59 -34.90 1.26
CA ASP A 342 14.79 -34.05 0.08
C ASP A 342 15.37 -32.69 0.49
N ASP A 343 16.66 -32.67 0.78
CA ASP A 343 17.42 -31.44 0.98
C ASP A 343 18.12 -31.04 -0.34
N GLU A 344 17.35 -30.48 -1.27
CA GLU A 344 17.87 -29.55 -2.28
C GLU A 344 17.18 -28.19 -2.13
N GLN A 345 17.75 -27.40 -1.21
CA GLN A 345 17.78 -25.93 -1.19
C GLN A 345 16.47 -25.18 -1.48
N LYS A 346 15.51 -25.23 -0.54
CA LYS A 346 14.66 -24.04 -0.32
C LYS A 346 15.50 -22.93 0.26
N ARG A 347 15.92 -21.97 -0.57
CA ARG A 347 16.43 -20.68 -0.08
C ARG A 347 15.30 -20.01 0.72
N TYR A 348 15.37 -20.07 2.05
CA TYR A 348 14.48 -19.29 2.91
C TYR A 348 14.53 -17.82 2.50
N THR A 349 13.36 -17.19 2.47
CA THR A 349 13.23 -15.78 2.16
C THR A 349 14.13 -14.99 3.11
N SER A 350 14.99 -14.15 2.53
CA SER A 350 15.91 -13.33 3.30
C SER A 350 15.12 -12.49 4.32
N MET A 351 15.74 -12.18 5.47
CA MET A 351 15.12 -11.32 6.49
C MET A 351 14.56 -10.03 5.88
N ARG A 352 15.31 -9.45 4.93
CA ARG A 352 14.94 -8.23 4.21
C ARG A 352 13.70 -8.40 3.33
N ALA A 353 13.53 -9.54 2.69
CA ALA A 353 12.35 -9.82 1.88
C ALA A 353 11.13 -10.15 2.75
N LEU A 354 11.32 -10.76 3.93
CA LEU A 354 10.27 -10.93 4.93
C LEU A 354 9.75 -9.57 5.44
N LEU A 355 10.67 -8.70 5.90
CA LEU A 355 10.34 -7.34 6.33
C LEU A 355 9.68 -6.54 5.20
N GLY A 356 10.18 -6.71 3.98
CA GLY A 356 9.62 -6.06 2.79
C GLY A 356 8.20 -6.51 2.47
N TRP A 357 7.89 -7.80 2.63
CA TRP A 357 6.54 -8.32 2.42
C TRP A 357 5.57 -7.83 3.49
N LEU A 358 5.94 -7.93 4.76
CA LEU A 358 5.10 -7.48 5.88
C LEU A 358 4.87 -5.97 5.79
N GLY A 359 5.92 -5.17 5.62
CA GLY A 359 5.81 -3.71 5.57
C GLY A 359 5.18 -3.17 4.28
N ALA A 360 5.02 -4.01 3.25
CA ALA A 360 4.28 -3.64 2.05
C ALA A 360 2.76 -3.81 2.21
N ARG A 361 2.33 -4.63 3.18
CA ARG A 361 0.94 -5.08 3.31
C ARG A 361 0.30 -4.71 4.63
N TYR A 362 1.11 -4.48 5.66
CA TYR A 362 0.67 -4.28 7.02
C TYR A 362 1.45 -3.16 7.70
N GLU A 363 0.73 -2.26 8.35
CA GLU A 363 1.23 -1.40 9.41
C GLU A 363 1.20 -2.21 10.71
N MET A 364 2.27 -2.11 11.48
CA MET A 364 2.42 -2.80 12.76
C MET A 364 2.95 -1.82 13.79
N HIS A 365 2.49 -1.96 15.03
CA HIS A 365 3.07 -1.25 16.17
C HIS A 365 2.96 -2.09 17.44
N HIS A 366 3.72 -1.70 18.45
CA HIS A 366 3.62 -2.24 19.79
C HIS A 366 2.89 -1.24 20.67
N ASN A 367 1.65 -1.55 21.02
CA ASN A 367 0.84 -0.72 21.90
C ASN A 367 1.40 -0.80 23.32
N THR A 368 2.01 0.28 23.80
CA THR A 368 2.68 0.30 25.11
C THR A 368 1.70 0.31 26.28
N LEU A 369 0.43 0.63 26.05
CA LEU A 369 -0.61 0.65 27.08
C LEU A 369 -1.20 -0.76 27.32
N SER A 370 -1.54 -1.48 26.25
CA SER A 370 -2.03 -2.86 26.33
C SER A 370 -0.92 -3.91 26.37
N ASN A 371 0.31 -3.50 26.04
CA ASN A 371 1.48 -4.35 25.81
C ASN A 371 1.29 -5.39 24.68
N GLN A 372 0.43 -5.10 23.71
CA GLN A 372 0.14 -5.97 22.59
C GLN A 372 0.70 -5.44 21.27
N TYR A 373 1.01 -6.36 20.36
CA TYR A 373 1.37 -6.00 18.99
C TYR A 373 0.08 -5.94 18.18
N GLU A 374 -0.10 -4.86 17.43
CA GLU A 374 -1.29 -4.70 16.59
C GLU A 374 -0.86 -4.57 15.14
N VAL A 375 -1.67 -5.13 14.27
CA VAL A 375 -1.50 -5.09 12.82
C VAL A 375 -2.72 -4.44 12.19
N ARG A 376 -2.48 -3.63 11.17
CA ARG A 376 -3.51 -3.08 10.31
C ARG A 376 -3.07 -3.23 8.87
N ALA A 377 -3.92 -3.77 8.01
CA ALA A 377 -3.66 -3.84 6.59
C ALA A 377 -3.47 -2.44 6.01
N ILE A 378 -2.42 -2.29 5.22
CA ILE A 378 -2.25 -1.14 4.35
C ILE A 378 -3.25 -1.35 3.22
N ASN A 379 -3.99 -0.30 2.81
CA ASN A 379 -5.06 -0.35 1.81
C ASN A 379 -4.56 -0.80 0.41
N THR A 380 -4.22 -2.08 0.26
CA THR A 380 -3.63 -2.72 -0.92
C THR A 380 -4.52 -3.84 -1.47
N GLY A 381 -5.84 -3.77 -1.26
CA GLY A 381 -6.80 -4.80 -1.65
C GLY A 381 -7.03 -5.89 -0.58
N GLU A 382 -6.51 -5.68 0.63
CA GLU A 382 -6.79 -6.54 1.79
C GLU A 382 -8.20 -6.35 2.31
N LYS A 383 -8.88 -7.47 2.59
CA LYS A 383 -10.22 -7.47 3.19
C LYS A 383 -10.21 -7.74 4.70
N LEU A 384 -9.04 -8.04 5.25
CA LEU A 384 -8.84 -8.42 6.65
C LEU A 384 -7.88 -7.44 7.33
N TYR A 385 -8.09 -7.21 8.63
CA TYR A 385 -7.29 -6.32 9.47
C TYR A 385 -7.39 -4.84 9.07
N LEU A 386 -8.58 -4.38 8.68
CA LEU A 386 -8.79 -2.98 8.23
C LEU A 386 -8.60 -1.95 9.35
N ASP A 387 -8.94 -2.34 10.58
CA ASP A 387 -8.66 -1.61 11.80
C ASP A 387 -7.45 -2.22 12.52
N TRP A 388 -6.90 -1.46 13.48
CA TRP A 388 -5.86 -2.00 14.36
C TRP A 388 -6.37 -3.26 15.06
N THR A 389 -5.75 -4.38 14.72
CA THR A 389 -6.13 -5.70 15.19
C THR A 389 -4.97 -6.30 15.96
N GLU A 390 -5.20 -6.76 17.18
CA GLU A 390 -4.19 -7.46 17.97
C GLU A 390 -3.66 -8.70 17.22
N VAL A 391 -2.33 -8.86 17.21
CA VAL A 391 -1.66 -10.01 16.61
C VAL A 391 -1.66 -11.15 17.63
N ASP A 392 -2.80 -11.82 17.72
CA ASP A 392 -2.92 -13.10 18.41
C ASP A 392 -2.35 -14.25 17.54
N THR A 393 -2.37 -15.48 18.07
CA THR A 393 -1.89 -16.66 17.33
C THR A 393 -2.68 -16.91 16.05
N ARG A 394 -3.99 -16.60 16.01
CA ARG A 394 -4.82 -16.76 14.82
C ARG A 394 -4.40 -15.78 13.73
N VAL A 395 -4.15 -14.52 14.07
CA VAL A 395 -3.65 -13.49 13.16
C VAL A 395 -2.25 -13.84 12.67
N SER A 396 -1.33 -14.23 13.57
CA SER A 396 0.03 -14.64 13.20
C SER A 396 0.02 -15.84 12.23
N ASN A 397 -0.81 -16.85 12.48
CA ASN A 397 -0.97 -18.00 11.58
C ASN A 397 -1.58 -17.61 10.23
N SER A 398 -2.55 -16.68 10.23
CA SER A 398 -3.18 -16.20 9.00
C SER A 398 -2.20 -15.42 8.12
N LEU A 399 -1.36 -14.59 8.72
CA LEU A 399 -0.25 -13.91 8.04
C LEU A 399 0.72 -14.93 7.43
N PHE A 400 1.11 -15.95 8.20
CA PHE A 400 2.02 -16.99 7.74
C PHE A 400 1.47 -17.81 6.56
N VAL A 401 0.21 -18.28 6.64
CA VAL A 401 -0.43 -19.03 5.56
C VAL A 401 -0.45 -18.20 4.28
N LYS A 402 -0.78 -16.92 4.41
CA LYS A 402 -0.81 -16.01 3.26
C LYS A 402 0.56 -15.79 2.64
N MET A 403 1.60 -15.69 3.48
CA MET A 403 2.97 -15.60 3.01
C MET A 403 3.38 -16.83 2.20
N GLU A 404 3.04 -18.03 2.66
CA GLU A 404 3.30 -19.26 1.90
C GLU A 404 2.52 -19.30 0.57
N LEU A 405 1.26 -18.86 0.55
CA LEU A 405 0.46 -18.77 -0.69
C LEU A 405 1.07 -17.80 -1.73
N GLU A 406 1.80 -16.78 -1.26
CA GLU A 406 2.49 -15.80 -2.11
C GLU A 406 3.98 -16.13 -2.35
N ASN A 407 4.39 -17.38 -2.06
CA ASN A 407 5.77 -17.87 -2.21
C ASN A 407 6.83 -17.18 -1.33
N ILE A 408 6.42 -16.55 -0.23
CA ILE A 408 7.33 -16.09 0.82
C ILE A 408 7.63 -17.23 1.77
N CYS A 409 8.65 -18.02 1.43
CA CYS A 409 9.05 -19.15 2.25
C CYS A 409 9.78 -18.68 3.51
N THR A 410 9.15 -18.79 4.68
CA THR A 410 9.71 -18.41 5.99
C THR A 410 9.30 -19.42 7.07
N THR A 411 9.65 -19.19 8.33
CA THR A 411 9.15 -19.97 9.47
C THR A 411 8.27 -19.09 10.37
N GLN A 412 7.30 -19.69 11.08
CA GLN A 412 6.45 -18.99 12.05
C GLN A 412 7.31 -18.24 13.09
N LYS A 413 8.32 -18.90 13.64
CA LYS A 413 9.27 -18.31 14.60
C LYS A 413 9.95 -17.06 14.05
N LYS A 414 10.30 -17.05 12.76
CA LYS A 414 10.94 -15.90 12.10
C LYS A 414 9.95 -14.76 11.87
N LEU A 415 8.68 -15.07 11.57
CA LEU A 415 7.60 -14.08 11.52
C LEU A 415 7.36 -13.46 12.90
N ASP A 416 7.20 -14.27 13.95
CA ASP A 416 6.98 -13.78 15.31
C ASP A 416 8.16 -12.94 15.81
N THR A 417 9.40 -13.34 15.47
CA THR A 417 10.60 -12.56 15.80
C THR A 417 10.56 -11.18 15.15
N VAL A 418 10.05 -11.08 13.92
CA VAL A 418 9.89 -9.79 13.24
C VAL A 418 8.82 -8.94 13.91
N ILE A 419 7.64 -9.51 14.17
CA ILE A 419 6.51 -8.79 14.77
C ILE A 419 6.90 -8.25 16.15
N ARG A 420 7.65 -9.01 16.95
CA ARG A 420 8.10 -8.62 18.30
C ARG A 420 9.41 -7.85 18.34
N SER A 421 9.87 -7.35 17.19
CA SER A 421 11.08 -6.52 17.10
C SER A 421 10.73 -5.06 16.84
N ASN A 422 11.74 -4.19 16.79
CA ASN A 422 11.60 -2.77 16.43
C ASN A 422 11.02 -2.53 15.01
N PHE A 423 10.73 -3.58 14.24
CA PHE A 423 9.87 -3.49 13.06
C PHE A 423 8.46 -3.01 13.40
N SER A 424 7.96 -3.37 14.59
CA SER A 424 6.74 -2.83 15.19
C SER A 424 7.15 -1.72 16.17
N PRO A 425 7.19 -0.43 15.75
CA PRO A 425 7.57 0.66 16.64
C PRO A 425 6.62 0.76 17.84
N GLU A 426 7.14 1.27 18.96
CA GLU A 426 6.33 1.60 20.12
C GLU A 426 5.27 2.66 19.76
N PHE A 427 4.05 2.43 20.23
CA PHE A 427 2.91 3.28 20.03
C PHE A 427 2.19 3.46 21.37
N ASN A 428 2.09 4.72 21.82
CA ASN A 428 1.27 5.09 22.97
C ASN A 428 0.00 5.79 22.46
N PRO A 429 -1.18 5.14 22.55
CA PRO A 429 -2.42 5.72 22.03
C PRO A 429 -2.82 7.03 22.71
N MET A 430 -2.48 7.20 24.00
CA MET A 430 -2.79 8.42 24.74
C MET A 430 -1.92 9.58 24.27
N GLU A 431 -0.62 9.33 24.07
CA GLU A 431 0.32 10.34 23.59
C GLU A 431 -0.02 10.78 22.16
N GLU A 432 -0.33 9.83 21.27
CA GLU A 432 -0.70 10.14 19.88
C GLU A 432 -1.99 10.94 19.82
N TYR A 433 -3.02 10.55 20.60
CA TYR A 433 -4.26 11.31 20.70
C TYR A 433 -3.99 12.75 21.12
N LEU A 434 -3.24 12.96 22.21
CA LEU A 434 -2.91 14.29 22.72
C LEU A 434 -2.13 15.14 21.72
N LYS A 435 -1.20 14.54 20.96
CA LYS A 435 -0.43 15.23 19.89
C LYS A 435 -1.26 15.55 18.66
N SER A 436 -2.30 14.76 18.39
CA SER A 436 -3.19 14.96 17.23
C SER A 436 -4.16 16.14 17.40
N LEU A 437 -4.37 16.59 18.64
CA LEU A 437 -5.28 17.69 18.95
C LEU A 437 -4.79 19.02 18.33
N PRO A 438 -5.73 19.90 17.87
CA PRO A 438 -5.37 21.22 17.38
C PRO A 438 -4.60 22.04 18.41
N LYS A 439 -3.70 22.90 17.93
CA LYS A 439 -3.04 23.88 18.82
C LYS A 439 -4.09 24.77 19.46
N TRP A 440 -4.00 24.92 20.78
CA TRP A 440 -4.87 25.80 21.53
C TRP A 440 -4.79 27.24 20.99
N ASP A 441 -5.95 27.81 20.69
CA ASP A 441 -6.11 29.15 20.10
C ASP A 441 -5.82 30.29 21.09
N ARG A 442 -5.60 29.97 22.37
CA ARG A 442 -5.42 30.89 23.51
C ARG A 442 -6.61 31.83 23.74
N LYS A 443 -7.75 31.56 23.11
CA LYS A 443 -8.98 32.34 23.26
C LYS A 443 -9.99 31.61 24.11
N THR A 444 -10.16 30.32 23.88
CA THR A 444 -11.22 29.52 24.49
C THR A 444 -10.65 28.68 25.62
N ASP A 445 -11.08 28.89 26.86
CA ASP A 445 -10.65 28.07 27.98
C ASP A 445 -11.54 26.84 28.15
N TYR A 446 -11.26 25.82 27.34
CA TYR A 446 -12.04 24.57 27.31
C TYR A 446 -12.10 23.85 28.67
N ILE A 447 -11.08 24.04 29.53
CA ILE A 447 -11.05 23.42 30.86
C ILE A 447 -12.03 24.15 31.78
N ALA A 448 -12.09 25.49 31.72
CA ALA A 448 -13.08 26.26 32.46
C ALA A 448 -14.51 25.96 31.98
N GLU A 449 -14.73 25.91 30.66
CA GLU A 449 -16.05 25.54 30.11
C GLU A 449 -16.52 24.18 30.58
N LEU A 450 -15.62 23.19 30.65
CA LEU A 450 -15.93 21.88 31.19
C LEU A 450 -16.23 21.93 32.69
N ALA A 451 -15.44 22.68 33.46
CA ALA A 451 -15.64 22.83 34.90
C ALA A 451 -17.00 23.48 35.24
N HIS A 452 -17.42 24.51 34.49
CA HIS A 452 -18.69 25.21 34.68
C HIS A 452 -19.93 24.39 34.32
N ARG A 453 -19.76 23.17 33.78
CA ARG A 453 -20.88 22.22 33.64
C ARG A 453 -21.27 21.58 34.97
N VAL A 454 -20.46 21.76 36.02
CA VAL A 454 -20.73 21.25 37.37
C VAL A 454 -21.22 22.39 38.26
N THR A 455 -22.43 22.25 38.79
CA THR A 455 -22.99 23.22 39.75
C THR A 455 -22.55 22.91 41.18
N VAL A 456 -21.90 23.87 41.84
CA VAL A 456 -21.49 23.73 43.25
C VAL A 456 -22.64 24.16 44.18
N MET A 457 -23.12 23.24 45.02
CA MET A 457 -24.17 23.54 45.99
C MET A 457 -23.64 24.41 47.14
N GLN A 458 -24.24 25.59 47.31
CA GLN A 458 -23.94 26.48 48.43
C GLN A 458 -24.57 25.92 49.71
N THR A 459 -23.73 25.33 50.57
CA THR A 459 -24.16 24.72 51.83
C THR A 459 -23.56 25.49 53.00
N GLY A 460 -24.39 25.94 53.95
CA GLY A 460 -23.94 26.75 55.09
C GLY A 460 -22.81 26.07 55.86
N GLY A 461 -21.67 26.76 56.00
CA GLY A 461 -20.47 26.27 56.68
C GLY A 461 -19.35 25.76 55.76
N TYR A 462 -19.62 25.54 54.47
CA TYR A 462 -18.61 25.18 53.47
C TYR A 462 -18.12 26.42 52.72
N ARG A 463 -16.81 26.52 52.49
CA ARG A 463 -16.16 27.68 51.87
C ARG A 463 -15.89 27.53 50.36
N HIS A 464 -16.26 26.39 49.76
CA HIS A 464 -15.91 26.10 48.37
C HIS A 464 -16.89 26.78 47.41
N THR A 465 -16.37 27.74 46.66
CA THR A 465 -17.07 28.43 45.59
C THR A 465 -17.00 27.64 44.28
N GLU A 466 -17.79 28.04 43.29
CA GLU A 466 -17.66 27.50 41.93
C GLU A 466 -16.28 27.85 41.33
N GLU A 467 -15.73 29.02 41.65
CA GLU A 467 -14.37 29.39 41.26
C GLU A 467 -13.30 28.48 41.88
N ASP A 468 -13.45 28.10 43.16
CA ASP A 468 -12.54 27.17 43.84
C ASP A 468 -12.55 25.79 43.17
N PHE A 469 -13.74 25.32 42.78
CA PHE A 469 -13.87 24.05 42.04
C PHE A 469 -13.19 24.13 40.68
N ALA A 470 -13.47 25.17 39.89
CA ALA A 470 -12.86 25.33 38.57
C ALA A 470 -11.33 25.42 38.64
N TYR A 471 -10.79 26.09 39.67
CA TYR A 471 -9.36 26.15 39.94
C TYR A 471 -8.77 24.77 40.27
N ALA A 472 -9.37 24.05 41.21
CA ALA A 472 -8.92 22.71 41.62
C ALA A 472 -9.03 21.70 40.47
N PHE A 473 -10.14 21.72 39.73
CA PHE A 473 -10.38 20.87 38.58
C PHE A 473 -9.34 21.09 37.47
N ARG A 474 -9.01 22.35 37.17
CA ARG A 474 -7.93 22.65 36.21
C ARG A 474 -6.60 22.06 36.66
N LYS A 475 -6.21 22.26 37.91
CA LYS A 475 -4.95 21.70 38.44
C LYS A 475 -4.93 20.19 38.35
N TRP A 476 -6.01 19.53 38.76
CA TRP A 476 -6.15 18.08 38.68
C TRP A 476 -6.06 17.58 37.24
N LEU A 477 -6.82 18.17 36.32
CA LEU A 477 -6.87 17.73 34.92
C LEU A 477 -5.52 17.93 34.21
N VAL A 478 -4.86 19.08 34.43
CA VAL A 478 -3.53 19.34 33.87
C VAL A 478 -2.52 18.35 34.42
N ASN A 479 -2.51 18.12 35.74
CA ASN A 479 -1.60 17.15 36.34
C ASN A 479 -1.85 15.72 35.84
N MET A 480 -3.12 15.30 35.74
CA MET A 480 -3.50 14.00 35.19
C MET A 480 -2.96 13.80 33.77
N VAL A 481 -3.13 14.80 32.90
CA VAL A 481 -2.59 14.75 31.53
C VAL A 481 -1.06 14.72 31.55
N VAL A 482 -0.40 15.52 32.41
CA VAL A 482 1.06 15.49 32.54
C VAL A 482 1.56 14.09 32.92
N CYS A 483 0.92 13.41 33.88
CA CYS A 483 1.27 12.03 34.26
C CYS A 483 1.08 11.03 33.12
N TRP A 484 0.17 11.28 32.16
CA TRP A 484 0.00 10.41 30.99
C TRP A 484 1.11 10.54 29.95
N VAL A 485 1.71 11.73 29.81
CA VAL A 485 2.76 11.99 28.81
C VAL A 485 4.18 12.02 29.39
N ARG A 486 4.32 12.03 30.72
CA ARG A 486 5.62 12.03 31.40
C ARG A 486 5.71 10.84 32.36
N PRO A 487 6.40 9.75 31.95
CA PRO A 487 6.59 8.56 32.79
C PRO A 487 7.39 8.81 34.07
N ASP A 488 8.05 9.98 34.16
CA ASP A 488 8.96 10.40 35.22
C ASP A 488 8.32 11.32 36.29
N VAL A 489 7.00 11.57 36.22
CA VAL A 489 6.25 12.48 37.10
C VAL A 489 5.33 11.75 38.07
#